data_AF-A0A3B3BPU6-F1
#
_entry.id   AF-A0A3B3BPU6-F1
#
_cell.length_a   1.000
_cell.length_b   1.000
_cell.length_c   1.000
_cell.angle_alpha   90.00
_cell.angle_beta   90.00
_cell.angle_gamma   90.00
#
_symmetry.space_group_name_H-M   'P 1'
#
loop_
_entity.id
_entity.type
_entity.pdbx_description
1 polymer ?
#
loop_
_entity_poly.entity_id
_entity_poly.type
_entity_poly.pdbx_seq_one_letter_code
_entity_poly.pdbx_strand_id
1 'polypeptide(L)'
;YIYLYKFIYLKCEQKNKPIIAAPGDDVILPCRLDSEVDLQDQTVEWSKLDLHHDPFSFVCYYQFSRIVTEVMNKRFIQRVSLNPDGLKRGDVTLKIRNVTLQDEGKYSCFIPGKKFRETVQLLVGGRTDSVRTISAAPGDDVILPCRLDSEEDLQDYFLEWTKLEMNPDPSGRRFVYLYRSRKTMTRFMMETFIQRVSLNPDGLKRGDVTLKIRNVTLQDKGTYRCYIHGLDHRETVQTFVLNSSQEMMSSLCFRAKRSQKQHHVQLFHNGLGLFYIQTTFCLQQICRSG
;
A
#
# COMPACT_ATOMS: atom_id res chain seq x y z
N TYR A 1 44.08 -10.52 5.50
CA TYR A 1 43.14 -9.41 5.69
C TYR A 1 41.78 -9.84 5.18
N ILE A 2 40.80 -9.74 6.06
CA ILE A 2 39.46 -10.34 6.03
C ILE A 2 38.57 -9.62 5.02
N TYR A 3 37.86 -10.34 4.16
CA TYR A 3 36.61 -9.83 3.59
C TYR A 3 35.48 -10.80 3.97
N LEU A 4 34.70 -10.37 4.96
CA LEU A 4 33.45 -11.00 5.36
C LEU A 4 32.47 -10.96 4.18
N TYR A 5 32.04 -12.14 3.72
CA TYR A 5 30.91 -12.27 2.82
C TYR A 5 29.64 -11.90 3.59
N LYS A 6 29.10 -10.71 3.30
CA LYS A 6 27.81 -10.26 3.84
C LYS A 6 26.70 -10.88 3.00
N PHE A 7 26.13 -11.98 3.46
CA PHE A 7 24.89 -12.53 2.92
C PHE A 7 23.75 -11.56 3.24
N ILE A 8 23.22 -10.85 2.25
CA ILE A 8 22.02 -10.04 2.40
C ILE A 8 20.83 -10.90 2.01
N TYR A 9 20.15 -11.47 3.00
CA TYR A 9 18.78 -11.91 2.81
C TYR A 9 17.89 -10.66 2.72
N LEU A 10 17.46 -10.30 1.52
CA LEU A 10 16.39 -9.33 1.34
C LEU A 10 15.06 -9.99 1.74
N LYS A 11 14.78 -10.06 3.04
CA LYS A 11 13.41 -10.21 3.51
C LYS A 11 12.72 -8.88 3.22
N CYS A 12 12.02 -8.78 2.09
CA CYS A 12 11.27 -7.58 1.72
C CYS A 12 9.97 -7.52 2.55
N GLU A 13 10.07 -7.44 3.87
CA GLU A 13 8.96 -6.95 4.69
C GLU A 13 8.93 -5.43 4.51
N GLN A 14 8.06 -4.97 3.62
CA GLN A 14 7.89 -3.55 3.35
C GLN A 14 7.12 -2.94 4.53
N LYS A 15 7.82 -2.70 5.64
CA LYS A 15 7.31 -1.89 6.74
C LYS A 15 6.78 -0.57 6.14
N ASN A 16 5.54 -0.22 6.50
CA ASN A 16 4.80 0.98 6.08
C ASN A 16 4.18 1.02 4.68
N LYS A 17 4.11 -0.08 3.92
CA LYS A 17 3.24 -0.05 2.73
C LYS A 17 1.76 -0.15 3.11
N PRO A 18 0.89 0.61 2.43
CA PRO A 18 -0.53 0.51 2.65
C PRO A 18 -1.07 -0.84 2.17
N ILE A 19 -2.04 -1.36 2.90
CA ILE A 19 -2.85 -2.51 2.53
C ILE A 19 -4.01 -1.97 1.73
N ILE A 20 -4.24 -2.52 0.54
CA ILE A 20 -5.27 -2.07 -0.38
C ILE A 20 -6.28 -3.20 -0.52
N ALA A 21 -7.56 -2.85 -0.43
CA ALA A 21 -8.67 -3.80 -0.52
C ALA A 21 -9.86 -3.19 -1.26
N ALA A 22 -10.65 -4.03 -1.92
CA ALA A 22 -11.92 -3.63 -2.48
C ALA A 22 -13.01 -3.67 -1.40
N PRO A 23 -14.09 -2.85 -1.53
CA PRO A 23 -15.28 -3.03 -0.71
C PRO A 23 -15.81 -4.46 -0.83
N GLY A 24 -16.07 -5.11 0.31
CA GLY A 24 -16.48 -6.51 0.38
C GLY A 24 -15.36 -7.49 0.75
N ASP A 25 -14.10 -7.09 0.58
CA ASP A 25 -12.96 -7.99 0.84
C ASP A 25 -12.75 -8.28 2.34
N ASP A 26 -12.07 -9.39 2.60
CA ASP A 26 -11.46 -9.66 3.90
C ASP A 26 -10.01 -9.15 3.88
N VAL A 27 -9.62 -8.37 4.88
CA VAL A 27 -8.27 -7.80 4.98
C VAL A 27 -7.53 -8.33 6.20
N ILE A 28 -6.21 -8.39 6.08
CA ILE A 28 -5.29 -8.85 7.12
C ILE A 28 -4.35 -7.70 7.44
N LEU A 29 -4.44 -7.13 8.64
CA LEU A 29 -3.57 -6.07 9.12
C LEU A 29 -2.44 -6.71 9.97
N PRO A 30 -1.21 -6.82 9.43
CA PRO A 30 -0.12 -7.50 10.11
C PRO A 30 0.35 -6.71 11.33
N CYS A 31 0.62 -7.42 12.41
CA CYS A 31 1.28 -6.88 13.60
C CYS A 31 1.94 -8.04 14.36
N ARG A 32 3.27 -8.07 14.36
CA ARG A 32 4.04 -9.20 14.92
C ARG A 32 5.27 -8.70 15.66
N LEU A 33 5.55 -9.28 16.81
CA LEU A 33 6.80 -9.04 17.56
C LEU A 33 7.99 -9.69 16.83
N ASP A 34 9.17 -9.07 16.96
CA ASP A 34 10.40 -9.65 16.41
C ASP A 34 10.83 -10.93 17.15
N SER A 35 10.36 -11.13 18.39
CA SER A 35 10.62 -12.32 19.19
C SER A 35 9.36 -13.20 19.34
N GLU A 36 9.55 -14.52 19.35
CA GLU A 36 8.48 -15.47 19.65
C GLU A 36 8.14 -15.41 21.14
N VAL A 37 7.00 -14.81 21.46
CA VAL A 37 6.49 -14.65 22.82
C VAL A 37 5.02 -15.02 22.84
N ASP A 38 4.60 -15.82 23.81
CA ASP A 38 3.19 -16.12 23.99
C ASP A 38 2.43 -14.89 24.51
N LEU A 39 1.39 -14.49 23.77
CA LEU A 39 0.54 -13.33 24.04
C LEU A 39 -0.91 -13.70 24.40
N GLN A 40 -1.24 -14.99 24.61
CA GLN A 40 -2.63 -15.40 24.91
C GLN A 40 -3.21 -14.72 26.17
N ASP A 41 -2.38 -14.50 27.19
CA ASP A 41 -2.79 -13.83 28.43
C ASP A 41 -2.44 -12.33 28.44
N GLN A 42 -2.02 -11.77 27.32
CA GLN A 42 -1.68 -10.35 27.20
C GLN A 42 -2.84 -9.54 26.61
N THR A 43 -2.92 -8.26 27.00
CA THR A 43 -3.83 -7.32 26.36
C THR A 43 -3.32 -6.94 24.98
N VAL A 44 -4.20 -6.99 23.97
CA VAL A 44 -3.95 -6.49 22.61
C VAL A 44 -5.02 -5.47 22.26
N GLU A 45 -4.58 -4.30 21.84
CA GLU A 45 -5.42 -3.19 21.45
C GLU A 45 -5.23 -2.88 19.97
N TRP A 46 -6.30 -2.95 19.20
CA TRP A 46 -6.39 -2.38 17.87
C TRP A 46 -7.33 -1.18 17.89
N SER A 47 -6.84 -0.04 17.43
CA SER A 47 -7.62 1.19 17.32
C SER A 47 -7.42 1.84 15.96
N LYS A 48 -8.41 2.62 15.52
CA LYS A 48 -8.28 3.46 14.32
C LYS A 48 -7.86 4.85 14.77
N LEU A 49 -6.79 5.38 14.18
CA LEU A 49 -6.21 6.65 14.62
C LEU A 49 -7.07 7.87 14.24
N ASP A 50 -7.95 7.76 13.25
CA ASP A 50 -8.87 8.82 12.82
C ASP A 50 -10.22 8.83 13.59
N LEU A 51 -10.46 7.86 14.49
CA LEU A 51 -11.68 7.75 15.32
C LEU A 51 -11.62 8.60 16.62
N HIS A 52 -11.05 9.81 16.56
CA HIS A 52 -10.77 10.64 17.74
C HIS A 52 -12.01 11.12 18.55
N HIS A 53 -13.24 10.86 18.08
CA HIS A 53 -14.47 11.39 18.68
C HIS A 53 -15.50 10.34 19.16
N ASP A 54 -15.15 9.05 19.21
CA ASP A 54 -16.05 7.98 19.70
C ASP A 54 -15.62 7.47 21.09
N PRO A 55 -16.50 7.46 22.11
CA PRO A 55 -16.19 6.88 23.43
C PRO A 55 -15.89 5.37 23.38
N PHE A 56 -16.25 4.66 22.30
CA PHE A 56 -15.89 3.27 22.03
C PHE A 56 -14.90 3.20 20.86
N SER A 57 -13.61 3.30 21.17
CA SER A 57 -12.55 3.58 20.18
C SER A 57 -11.82 2.34 19.65
N PHE A 58 -12.05 1.15 20.23
CA PHE A 58 -11.33 -0.06 19.82
C PHE A 58 -11.98 -0.75 18.62
N VAL A 59 -11.16 -1.00 17.61
CA VAL A 59 -11.46 -1.87 16.47
C VAL A 59 -11.46 -3.33 16.92
N CYS A 60 -10.53 -3.71 17.80
CA CYS A 60 -10.51 -5.00 18.48
C CYS A 60 -9.81 -4.81 19.83
N TYR A 61 -10.41 -5.35 20.89
CA TYR A 61 -9.83 -5.36 22.23
C TYR A 61 -9.79 -6.81 22.73
N TYR A 62 -8.58 -7.35 22.92
CA TYR A 62 -8.37 -8.71 23.39
C TYR A 62 -7.78 -8.69 24.79
N GLN A 63 -8.46 -9.34 25.73
CA GLN A 63 -8.04 -9.46 27.13
C GLN A 63 -8.67 -10.72 27.73
N PHE A 64 -8.00 -11.34 28.71
CA PHE A 64 -8.48 -12.57 29.37
C PHE A 64 -8.77 -13.69 28.37
N SER A 65 -7.85 -13.91 27.43
CA SER A 65 -7.96 -14.93 26.39
C SER A 65 -9.19 -14.81 25.46
N ARG A 66 -9.85 -13.65 25.40
CA ARG A 66 -11.03 -13.41 24.55
C ARG A 66 -11.07 -12.00 23.98
N ILE A 67 -11.86 -11.82 22.92
CA ILE A 67 -12.22 -10.49 22.41
C ILE A 67 -13.36 -9.94 23.28
N VAL A 68 -13.18 -8.74 23.84
CA VAL A 68 -14.12 -8.07 24.75
C VAL A 68 -14.90 -7.02 23.96
N THR A 69 -16.14 -7.34 23.60
CA THR A 69 -16.95 -6.54 22.67
C THR A 69 -17.55 -5.28 23.29
N GLU A 70 -17.64 -5.21 24.62
CA GLU A 70 -18.30 -4.13 25.37
C GLU A 70 -17.59 -2.77 25.22
N VAL A 71 -16.29 -2.78 24.92
CA VAL A 71 -15.46 -1.60 24.70
C VAL A 71 -15.15 -1.34 23.22
N MET A 72 -15.64 -2.22 22.34
CA MET A 72 -15.38 -2.14 20.90
C MET A 72 -16.39 -1.23 20.20
N ASN A 73 -15.94 -0.63 19.11
CA ASN A 73 -16.82 0.05 18.18
C ASN A 73 -17.75 -0.97 17.51
N LYS A 74 -19.06 -0.71 17.58
CA LYS A 74 -20.12 -1.62 17.09
C LYS A 74 -19.94 -2.03 15.62
N ARG A 75 -19.30 -1.20 14.81
CA ARG A 75 -19.06 -1.45 13.38
C ARG A 75 -18.10 -2.60 13.09
N PHE A 76 -17.26 -2.96 14.06
CA PHE A 76 -16.24 -4.01 13.93
C PHE A 76 -16.59 -5.29 14.69
N ILE A 77 -17.60 -5.24 15.56
CA ILE A 77 -18.14 -6.42 16.26
C ILE A 77 -18.53 -7.48 15.20
N GLN A 78 -18.18 -8.74 15.47
CA GLN A 78 -18.34 -9.92 14.57
C GLN A 78 -17.55 -9.89 13.25
N ARG A 79 -16.95 -8.76 12.87
CA ARG A 79 -16.14 -8.64 11.65
C ARG A 79 -14.66 -8.89 11.89
N VAL A 80 -14.19 -8.78 13.13
CA VAL A 80 -12.77 -8.94 13.47
C VAL A 80 -12.44 -10.30 14.05
N SER A 81 -11.20 -10.76 13.82
CA SER A 81 -10.67 -11.97 14.46
C SER A 81 -9.15 -11.92 14.59
N LEU A 82 -8.63 -12.59 15.62
CA LEU A 82 -7.21 -12.87 15.83
C LEU A 82 -6.96 -14.37 15.68
N ASN A 83 -5.75 -14.77 15.27
CA ASN A 83 -5.38 -16.17 15.17
C ASN A 83 -4.83 -16.69 16.52
N PRO A 84 -5.49 -17.66 17.18
CA PRO A 84 -5.01 -18.21 18.46
C PRO A 84 -3.60 -18.80 18.41
N ASP A 85 -3.24 -19.46 17.30
CA ASP A 85 -1.89 -20.01 17.12
C ASP A 85 -0.86 -18.92 16.79
N GLY A 86 -1.32 -17.81 16.20
CA GLY A 86 -0.50 -16.61 16.00
C GLY A 86 -0.12 -15.98 17.34
N LEU A 87 -1.09 -15.85 18.25
CA LEU A 87 -0.88 -15.28 19.59
C LEU A 87 0.22 -16.01 20.37
N LYS A 88 0.29 -17.34 20.28
CA LYS A 88 1.36 -18.14 20.91
C LYS A 88 2.77 -17.82 20.41
N ARG A 89 2.89 -17.22 19.22
CA ARG A 89 4.15 -16.88 18.55
C ARG A 89 4.38 -15.38 18.43
N GLY A 90 3.67 -14.56 19.21
CA GLY A 90 3.84 -13.10 19.20
C GLY A 90 3.17 -12.40 18.02
N ASP A 91 2.22 -13.06 17.35
CA ASP A 91 1.52 -12.54 16.18
C ASP A 91 0.07 -12.15 16.54
N VAL A 92 -0.17 -10.84 16.54
CA VAL A 92 -1.48 -10.23 16.86
C VAL A 92 -2.14 -9.64 15.61
N THR A 93 -1.79 -10.17 14.44
CA THR A 93 -2.36 -9.81 13.14
C THR A 93 -3.89 -9.86 13.19
N LEU A 94 -4.52 -8.77 12.78
CA LEU A 94 -5.96 -8.60 12.81
C LEU A 94 -6.56 -8.92 11.45
N LYS A 95 -7.53 -9.82 11.41
CA LYS A 95 -8.38 -10.00 10.22
C LYS A 95 -9.67 -9.19 10.39
N ILE A 96 -10.01 -8.35 9.41
CA ILE A 96 -11.28 -7.62 9.33
C ILE A 96 -12.05 -8.14 8.11
N ARG A 97 -13.30 -8.56 8.31
CA ARG A 97 -14.16 -9.12 7.25
C ARG A 97 -15.03 -8.06 6.60
N ASN A 98 -15.35 -8.27 5.32
CA ASN A 98 -16.30 -7.47 4.55
C ASN A 98 -16.04 -5.96 4.71
N VAL A 99 -14.85 -5.49 4.30
CA VAL A 99 -14.45 -4.10 4.46
C VAL A 99 -15.32 -3.16 3.64
N THR A 100 -15.55 -1.97 4.16
CA THR A 100 -16.33 -0.91 3.55
C THR A 100 -15.44 0.32 3.38
N LEU A 101 -15.86 1.28 2.56
CA LEU A 101 -15.12 2.53 2.35
C LEU A 101 -14.88 3.32 3.65
N GLN A 102 -15.71 3.10 4.67
CA GLN A 102 -15.61 3.74 5.99
C GLN A 102 -14.56 3.07 6.90
N ASP A 103 -14.14 1.85 6.56
CA ASP A 103 -13.06 1.14 7.26
C ASP A 103 -11.68 1.59 6.77
N GLU A 104 -11.59 2.37 5.68
CA GLU A 104 -10.34 3.00 5.27
C GLU A 104 -9.77 3.88 6.38
N GLY A 105 -8.46 3.77 6.63
CA GLY A 105 -7.77 4.66 7.56
C GLY A 105 -6.51 4.03 8.13
N LYS A 106 -5.90 4.75 9.08
CA LYS A 106 -4.69 4.30 9.76
C LYS A 106 -5.05 3.59 11.05
N TYR A 107 -4.61 2.35 11.19
CA TYR A 107 -4.85 1.50 12.35
C TYR A 107 -3.58 1.45 13.20
N SER A 108 -3.75 1.40 14.52
CA SER A 108 -2.67 1.17 15.47
C SER A 108 -2.91 -0.16 16.18
N CYS A 109 -1.90 -1.00 16.14
CA CYS A 109 -1.76 -2.16 17.00
C CYS A 109 -0.93 -1.76 18.21
N PHE A 110 -1.38 -2.08 19.43
CA PHE A 110 -0.67 -1.79 20.67
C PHE A 110 -0.76 -2.96 21.63
N ILE A 111 0.38 -3.34 22.20
CA ILE A 111 0.51 -4.39 23.20
C ILE A 111 1.11 -3.74 24.46
N PRO A 112 0.29 -3.28 25.43
CA PRO A 112 0.76 -2.50 26.58
C PRO A 112 1.84 -3.22 27.39
N GLY A 113 1.63 -4.52 27.68
CA GLY A 113 2.58 -5.34 28.46
C GLY A 113 3.96 -5.52 27.81
N LYS A 114 4.07 -5.23 26.50
CA LYS A 114 5.32 -5.28 25.74
C LYS A 114 5.83 -3.90 25.33
N LYS A 115 5.08 -2.83 25.64
CA LYS A 115 5.33 -1.46 25.14
C LYS A 115 5.53 -1.41 23.62
N PHE A 116 4.85 -2.30 22.89
CA PHE A 116 5.01 -2.46 21.46
C PHE A 116 3.85 -1.79 20.72
N ARG A 117 4.16 -0.97 19.72
CA ARG A 117 3.16 -0.29 18.88
C ARG A 117 3.60 -0.32 17.43
N GLU A 118 2.68 -0.70 16.55
CA GLU A 118 2.84 -0.57 15.10
C GLU A 118 1.61 0.11 14.49
N THR A 119 1.80 0.68 13.30
CA THR A 119 0.71 1.30 12.55
C THR A 119 0.61 0.74 11.16
N VAL A 120 -0.61 0.46 10.72
CA VAL A 120 -0.92 -0.08 9.40
C VAL A 120 -1.89 0.86 8.70
N GLN A 121 -1.62 1.22 7.45
CA GLN A 121 -2.54 2.00 6.63
C GLN A 121 -3.41 1.04 5.82
N LEU A 122 -4.74 1.09 6.00
CA LEU A 122 -5.69 0.43 5.12
C LEU A 122 -6.27 1.46 4.16
N LEU A 123 -6.34 1.08 2.88
CA LEU A 123 -6.95 1.83 1.80
C LEU A 123 -8.06 0.96 1.22
N VAL A 124 -9.27 1.52 1.12
CA VAL A 124 -10.42 0.78 0.56
C VAL A 124 -10.89 1.53 -0.68
N GLY A 125 -10.91 0.89 -1.85
CA GLY A 125 -11.24 1.54 -3.12
C GLY A 125 -11.60 0.56 -4.24
N GLY A 126 -12.18 1.11 -5.33
CA GLY A 126 -13.00 0.44 -6.34
C GLY A 126 -12.48 -0.87 -6.96
N ARG A 127 -13.49 -1.71 -7.27
CA ARG A 127 -13.48 -3.08 -7.79
C ARG A 127 -12.62 -3.24 -9.04
N THR A 128 -11.33 -3.54 -8.85
CA THR A 128 -10.55 -4.33 -9.82
C THR A 128 -9.65 -5.26 -9.02
N ASP A 129 -9.69 -6.56 -9.33
CA ASP A 129 -8.99 -7.67 -8.65
C ASP A 129 -7.45 -7.57 -8.62
N SER A 130 -6.89 -6.40 -8.90
CA SER A 130 -5.47 -6.12 -8.78
C SER A 130 -5.27 -4.61 -8.76
N VAL A 131 -4.59 -4.08 -7.73
CA VAL A 131 -4.04 -2.72 -7.78
C VAL A 131 -3.27 -2.56 -9.08
N ARG A 132 -3.78 -1.71 -9.98
CA ARG A 132 -3.12 -1.47 -11.26
C ARG A 132 -1.74 -0.90 -10.98
N THR A 133 -0.73 -1.66 -11.40
CA THR A 133 0.67 -1.32 -11.20
C THR A 133 1.25 -0.81 -12.50
N ILE A 134 1.77 0.42 -12.50
CA ILE A 134 2.36 1.06 -13.66
C ILE A 134 3.84 1.28 -13.40
N SER A 135 4.69 0.79 -14.30
CA SER A 135 6.13 1.01 -14.27
C SER A 135 6.53 1.97 -15.37
N ALA A 136 7.45 2.90 -15.07
CA ALA A 136 7.96 3.89 -16.00
C ALA A 136 9.42 4.23 -15.71
N ALA A 137 10.15 4.67 -16.73
CA ALA A 137 11.49 5.21 -16.56
C ALA A 137 11.41 6.72 -16.21
N PRO A 138 12.41 7.27 -15.51
CA PRO A 138 12.52 8.72 -15.35
C PRO A 138 12.52 9.43 -16.71
N GLY A 139 11.67 10.44 -16.87
CA GLY A 139 11.46 11.15 -18.13
C GLY A 139 10.17 10.78 -18.86
N ASP A 140 9.60 9.61 -18.57
CA ASP A 140 8.40 9.13 -19.25
C ASP A 140 7.12 9.91 -18.85
N ASP A 141 6.09 9.79 -19.67
CA ASP A 141 4.73 10.17 -19.32
C ASP A 141 3.98 8.95 -18.74
N VAL A 142 3.31 9.13 -17.61
CA VAL A 142 2.51 8.09 -16.96
C VAL A 142 1.02 8.43 -17.06
N ILE A 143 0.20 7.43 -17.38
CA ILE A 143 -1.26 7.53 -17.46
C ILE A 143 -1.88 6.74 -16.31
N LEU A 144 -2.51 7.42 -15.37
CA LEU A 144 -3.18 6.82 -14.22
C LEU A 144 -4.68 6.67 -14.54
N PRO A 145 -5.16 5.46 -14.88
CA PRO A 145 -6.55 5.25 -15.25
C PRO A 145 -7.48 5.45 -14.05
N CYS A 146 -8.60 6.12 -14.29
CA CYS A 146 -9.74 6.16 -13.38
C CYS A 146 -10.99 6.48 -14.19
N ARG A 147 -11.90 5.52 -14.31
CA ARG A 147 -13.06 5.61 -15.20
C ARG A 147 -14.26 4.91 -14.58
N LEU A 148 -15.42 5.56 -14.70
CA LEU A 148 -16.69 4.97 -14.29
C LEU A 148 -17.12 3.84 -15.23
N ASP A 149 -17.86 2.87 -14.68
CA ASP A 149 -18.49 1.83 -15.50
C ASP A 149 -19.67 2.38 -16.31
N SER A 150 -20.28 3.49 -15.87
CA SER A 150 -21.36 4.21 -16.55
C SER A 150 -20.84 5.45 -17.30
N GLU A 151 -21.54 5.83 -18.38
CA GLU A 151 -21.31 7.11 -19.04
C GLU A 151 -22.01 8.23 -18.27
N GLU A 152 -21.22 8.98 -17.49
CA GLU A 152 -21.67 10.13 -16.70
C GLU A 152 -20.89 11.39 -17.10
N ASP A 153 -21.56 12.55 -17.19
CA ASP A 153 -20.86 13.82 -17.39
C ASP A 153 -20.32 14.37 -16.07
N LEU A 154 -19.01 14.33 -15.91
CA LEU A 154 -18.30 14.72 -14.70
C LEU A 154 -17.86 16.19 -14.67
N GLN A 155 -18.29 17.02 -15.62
CA GLN A 155 -17.79 18.39 -15.74
C GLN A 155 -18.11 19.29 -14.53
N ASP A 156 -19.24 19.06 -13.85
CA ASP A 156 -19.64 19.81 -12.66
C ASP A 156 -19.27 19.13 -11.34
N TYR A 157 -18.73 17.91 -11.40
CA TYR A 157 -18.35 17.16 -10.23
C TYR A 157 -17.09 17.73 -9.56
N PHE A 158 -16.98 17.44 -8.27
CA PHE A 158 -15.76 17.67 -7.52
C PHE A 158 -14.91 16.40 -7.57
N LEU A 159 -13.69 16.50 -8.10
CA LEU A 159 -12.78 15.38 -8.24
C LEU A 159 -11.39 15.75 -7.73
N GLU A 160 -10.72 14.77 -7.15
CA GLU A 160 -9.36 14.91 -6.65
C GLU A 160 -8.50 13.71 -7.03
N TRP A 161 -7.23 13.99 -7.33
CA TRP A 161 -6.16 13.02 -7.31
C TRP A 161 -5.22 13.32 -6.15
N THR A 162 -4.94 12.31 -5.33
CA THR A 162 -4.05 12.41 -4.17
C THR A 162 -2.95 11.35 -4.23
N LYS A 163 -1.80 11.65 -3.64
CA LYS A 163 -0.72 10.68 -3.42
C LYS A 163 -0.70 10.29 -1.94
N LEU A 164 -1.02 9.04 -1.64
CA LEU A 164 -1.46 8.61 -0.30
C LEU A 164 -0.34 8.52 0.74
N GLU A 165 0.89 8.30 0.29
CA GLU A 165 2.08 8.15 1.15
C GLU A 165 2.86 9.47 1.31
N MET A 166 2.29 10.59 0.86
CA MET A 166 2.99 11.88 0.83
C MET A 166 2.49 12.83 1.92
N ASN A 167 3.43 13.39 2.68
CA ASN A 167 3.13 14.52 3.56
C ASN A 167 2.75 15.75 2.71
N PRO A 168 1.90 16.65 3.24
CA PRO A 168 1.66 17.93 2.59
C PRO A 168 2.97 18.65 2.27
N ASP A 169 3.00 19.41 1.17
CA ASP A 169 4.14 20.28 0.88
C ASP A 169 4.30 21.36 1.97
N PRO A 170 5.41 22.13 2.00
CA PRO A 170 5.62 23.16 3.02
C PRO A 170 4.50 24.22 3.08
N SER A 171 3.73 24.38 2.01
CA SER A 171 2.57 25.28 1.94
C SER A 171 1.26 24.60 2.38
N GLY A 172 1.31 23.35 2.86
CA GLY A 172 0.15 22.56 3.26
C GLY A 172 -0.66 21.97 2.09
N ARG A 173 -0.15 22.03 0.85
CA ARG A 173 -0.87 21.49 -0.33
C ARG A 173 -0.69 19.99 -0.40
N ARG A 174 -1.75 19.28 -0.81
CA ARG A 174 -1.81 17.81 -0.76
C ARG A 174 -2.39 17.14 -2.00
N PHE A 175 -2.88 17.92 -2.96
CA PHE A 175 -3.52 17.39 -4.16
C PHE A 175 -2.51 17.28 -5.30
N VAL A 176 -2.49 16.12 -5.95
CA VAL A 176 -1.80 15.94 -7.22
C VAL A 176 -2.57 16.65 -8.33
N TYR A 177 -3.90 16.53 -8.32
CA TYR A 177 -4.81 17.24 -9.20
C TYR A 177 -6.11 17.55 -8.46
N LEU A 178 -6.68 18.73 -8.65
CA LEU A 178 -7.95 19.11 -8.05
C LEU A 178 -8.80 19.82 -9.09
N TYR A 179 -10.02 19.35 -9.32
CA TYR A 179 -10.94 19.97 -10.26
C TYR A 179 -12.32 20.11 -9.63
N ARG A 180 -12.86 21.31 -9.75
CA ARG A 180 -14.14 21.69 -9.16
C ARG A 180 -14.74 22.81 -10.01
N SER A 181 -16.05 22.79 -10.21
CA SER A 181 -16.76 23.89 -10.89
C SER A 181 -16.15 24.23 -12.25
N ARG A 182 -15.91 23.19 -13.07
CA ARG A 182 -15.37 23.31 -14.43
C ARG A 182 -13.97 23.91 -14.55
N LYS A 183 -13.20 23.94 -13.46
CA LYS A 183 -11.88 24.56 -13.40
C LYS A 183 -10.89 23.71 -12.59
N THR A 184 -9.64 23.72 -13.05
CA THR A 184 -8.51 23.15 -12.30
C THR A 184 -8.10 24.11 -11.19
N MET A 185 -8.05 23.61 -9.96
CA MET A 185 -7.81 24.39 -8.75
C MET A 185 -6.33 24.34 -8.34
N THR A 186 -5.47 24.94 -9.17
CA THR A 186 -4.01 24.90 -9.03
C THR A 186 -3.48 25.40 -7.68
N ARG A 187 -4.19 26.33 -7.03
CA ARG A 187 -3.83 26.87 -5.71
C ARG A 187 -3.69 25.80 -4.62
N PHE A 188 -4.44 24.70 -4.72
CA PHE A 188 -4.40 23.61 -3.73
C PHE A 188 -3.55 22.42 -4.19
N MET A 189 -3.02 22.48 -5.42
CA MET A 189 -2.19 21.44 -5.99
C MET A 189 -0.74 21.61 -5.54
N MET A 190 -0.07 20.48 -5.32
CA MET A 190 1.33 20.42 -4.96
C MET A 190 2.20 20.99 -6.07
N GLU A 191 3.14 21.87 -5.72
CA GLU A 191 3.94 22.63 -6.70
C GLU A 191 4.68 21.76 -7.71
N THR A 192 5.21 20.63 -7.27
CA THR A 192 5.94 19.69 -8.12
C THR A 192 5.09 19.03 -9.20
N PHE A 193 3.75 19.02 -9.06
CA PHE A 193 2.84 18.47 -10.05
C PHE A 193 2.23 19.54 -10.96
N ILE A 194 2.21 20.81 -10.53
CA ILE A 194 1.71 21.92 -11.34
C ILE A 194 2.45 21.93 -12.69
N GLN A 195 1.72 22.14 -13.78
CA GLN A 195 2.15 22.03 -15.19
C GLN A 195 2.43 20.62 -15.74
N ARG A 196 2.73 19.63 -14.89
CA ARG A 196 3.01 18.26 -15.37
C ARG A 196 1.76 17.40 -15.49
N VAL A 197 0.69 17.77 -14.80
CA VAL A 197 -0.54 16.96 -14.75
C VAL A 197 -1.66 17.53 -15.61
N SER A 198 -2.45 16.66 -16.22
CA SER A 198 -3.64 17.05 -16.99
C SER A 198 -4.66 15.92 -17.08
N LEU A 199 -5.95 16.28 -17.10
CA LEU A 199 -7.04 15.41 -17.52
C LEU A 199 -7.40 15.65 -18.99
N ASN A 200 -8.07 14.67 -19.61
CA ASN A 200 -8.69 14.84 -20.92
C ASN A 200 -10.08 15.48 -20.78
N PRO A 201 -10.32 16.70 -21.30
CA PRO A 201 -11.63 17.36 -21.20
C PRO A 201 -12.78 16.58 -21.84
N ASP A 202 -12.52 15.84 -22.92
CA ASP A 202 -13.52 14.97 -23.55
C ASP A 202 -13.74 13.67 -22.79
N GLY A 203 -12.77 13.26 -21.97
CA GLY A 203 -12.91 12.16 -21.04
C GLY A 203 -13.91 12.48 -19.92
N LEU A 204 -13.89 13.71 -19.41
CA LEU A 204 -14.80 14.16 -18.35
C LEU A 204 -16.28 14.00 -18.73
N LYS A 205 -16.63 14.24 -19.99
CA LYS A 205 -18.01 14.08 -20.50
C LYS A 205 -18.50 12.63 -20.54
N ARG A 206 -17.59 11.66 -20.38
CA ARG A 206 -17.85 10.22 -20.52
C ARG A 206 -17.37 9.44 -19.28
N GLY A 207 -17.37 10.07 -18.11
CA GLY A 207 -17.02 9.39 -16.87
C GLY A 207 -15.53 9.08 -16.69
N ASP A 208 -14.64 9.70 -17.46
CA ASP A 208 -13.21 9.40 -17.46
C ASP A 208 -12.38 10.55 -16.86
N VAL A 209 -11.79 10.29 -15.69
CA VAL A 209 -10.93 11.22 -14.95
C VAL A 209 -9.47 10.73 -14.92
N THR A 210 -9.07 9.97 -15.94
CA THR A 210 -7.70 9.47 -16.12
C THR A 210 -6.69 10.62 -16.11
N LEU A 211 -5.70 10.51 -15.22
CA LEU A 211 -4.68 11.54 -15.03
C LEU A 211 -3.42 11.21 -15.83
N LYS A 212 -2.98 12.16 -16.66
CA LYS A 212 -1.65 12.12 -17.28
C LYS A 212 -0.67 12.89 -16.41
N ILE A 213 0.45 12.28 -16.04
CA ILE A 213 1.61 12.90 -15.39
C ILE A 213 2.76 12.91 -16.39
N ARG A 214 3.28 14.09 -16.73
CA ARG A 214 4.40 14.24 -17.65
C ARG A 214 5.75 14.20 -16.96
N ASN A 215 6.76 13.69 -17.67
CA ASN A 215 8.16 13.74 -17.26
C ASN A 215 8.34 13.27 -15.80
N VAL A 216 8.03 12.00 -15.55
CA VAL A 216 8.06 11.44 -14.20
C VAL A 216 9.48 11.30 -13.67
N THR A 217 9.63 11.44 -12.36
CA THR A 217 10.90 11.31 -11.66
C THR A 217 10.83 10.17 -10.64
N LEU A 218 11.96 9.77 -10.07
CA LEU A 218 11.98 8.78 -8.97
C LEU A 218 11.11 9.22 -7.77
N GLN A 219 10.88 10.52 -7.59
CA GLN A 219 10.02 11.06 -6.56
C GLN A 219 8.52 10.88 -6.86
N ASP A 220 8.14 10.68 -8.12
CA ASP A 220 6.75 10.40 -8.53
C ASP A 220 6.36 8.93 -8.29
N LYS A 221 7.28 8.09 -7.80
CA LYS A 221 6.93 6.77 -7.28
C LYS A 221 5.96 6.90 -6.10
N GLY A 222 4.90 6.10 -6.11
CA GLY A 222 4.02 5.97 -4.95
C GLY A 222 2.63 5.46 -5.33
N THR A 223 1.72 5.56 -4.36
CA THR A 223 0.33 5.13 -4.51
C THR A 223 -0.54 6.36 -4.73
N TYR A 224 -1.21 6.41 -5.88
CA TYR A 224 -2.10 7.49 -6.31
C TYR A 224 -3.54 7.05 -6.22
N ARG A 225 -4.43 7.99 -5.93
CA ARG A 225 -5.86 7.75 -5.84
C ARG A 225 -6.63 8.83 -6.55
N CYS A 226 -7.62 8.44 -7.36
CA CYS A 226 -8.69 9.32 -7.76
C CYS A 226 -9.86 9.20 -6.79
N TYR A 227 -10.60 10.29 -6.60
CA TYR A 227 -11.89 10.28 -5.92
C TYR A 227 -12.85 11.24 -6.61
N ILE A 228 -14.03 10.74 -6.95
CA ILE A 228 -15.13 11.48 -7.57
C ILE A 228 -16.21 11.67 -6.50
N HIS A 229 -16.26 12.88 -5.94
CA HIS A 229 -17.22 13.20 -4.89
C HIS A 229 -18.65 13.17 -5.43
N GLY A 230 -19.62 12.75 -4.62
CA GLY A 230 -21.02 12.62 -5.05
C GLY A 230 -21.37 11.24 -5.61
N LEU A 231 -20.41 10.56 -6.25
CA LEU A 231 -20.56 9.16 -6.68
C LEU A 231 -19.91 8.16 -5.74
N ASP A 232 -19.11 8.64 -4.78
CA ASP A 232 -18.24 7.82 -3.91
C ASP A 232 -17.33 6.86 -4.70
N HIS A 233 -17.03 7.20 -5.96
CA HIS A 233 -16.15 6.41 -6.82
C HIS A 233 -14.70 6.78 -6.55
N ARG A 234 -13.87 5.76 -6.30
CA ARG A 234 -12.42 5.92 -6.14
C ARG A 234 -11.68 4.73 -6.72
N GLU A 235 -10.54 4.98 -7.32
CA GLU A 235 -9.59 3.96 -7.78
C GLU A 235 -8.21 4.28 -7.25
N THR A 236 -7.41 3.24 -7.02
CA THR A 236 -6.04 3.37 -6.54
C THR A 236 -5.08 2.72 -7.54
N VAL A 237 -4.04 3.47 -7.91
CA VAL A 237 -3.02 3.07 -8.89
C VAL A 237 -1.65 3.19 -8.24
N GLN A 238 -0.83 2.13 -8.32
CA GLN A 238 0.53 2.17 -7.81
C GLN A 238 1.51 2.43 -8.95
N THR A 239 2.37 3.43 -8.77
CA THR A 239 3.44 3.77 -9.71
C THR A 239 4.79 3.31 -9.20
N PHE A 240 5.58 2.72 -10.08
CA PHE A 240 6.99 2.43 -9.87
C PHE A 240 7.79 3.20 -10.92
N VAL A 241 8.62 4.15 -10.46
CA VAL A 241 9.59 4.81 -11.33
C VAL A 241 10.95 4.18 -11.06
N LEU A 242 11.51 3.51 -12.06
CA LEU A 242 12.71 2.70 -11.93
C LEU A 242 13.81 3.25 -12.84
N ASN A 243 15.03 3.38 -12.31
CA ASN A 243 16.18 3.66 -13.18
C ASN A 243 16.61 2.40 -13.95
N SER A 244 17.48 2.56 -14.95
CA SER A 244 17.97 1.48 -15.82
C SER A 244 18.52 0.27 -15.05
N SER A 245 19.21 0.48 -13.93
CA SER A 245 19.73 -0.61 -13.08
C SER A 245 18.63 -1.36 -12.30
N GLN A 246 17.56 -0.67 -11.90
CA GLN A 246 16.44 -1.24 -11.15
C GLN A 246 15.44 -1.96 -12.07
N GLU A 247 15.26 -1.50 -13.31
CA GLU A 247 14.46 -2.20 -14.32
C GLU A 247 15.07 -3.56 -14.69
N MET A 248 16.40 -3.62 -14.80
CA MET A 248 17.11 -4.89 -15.03
C MET A 248 16.86 -5.87 -13.88
N MET A 249 16.89 -5.41 -12.62
CA MET A 249 16.61 -6.22 -11.44
C MET A 249 15.14 -6.63 -11.31
N SER A 250 14.18 -5.76 -11.67
CA SER A 250 12.76 -6.09 -11.64
C SER A 250 12.40 -7.16 -12.68
N SER A 251 12.97 -7.07 -13.88
CA SER A 251 12.83 -8.07 -14.95
C SER A 251 13.40 -9.44 -14.55
N LEU A 252 14.58 -9.46 -13.90
CA LEU A 252 15.17 -10.68 -13.34
C LEU A 252 14.30 -11.29 -12.24
N CYS A 253 13.77 -10.48 -11.32
CA CYS A 253 12.82 -10.94 -10.29
C CYS A 253 11.52 -11.50 -10.88
N PHE A 254 11.00 -10.91 -11.96
CA PHE A 254 9.79 -11.40 -12.62
C PHE A 254 10.03 -12.75 -13.31
N ARG A 255 11.19 -12.93 -13.96
CA ARG A 255 11.62 -14.21 -14.53
C ARG A 255 11.84 -15.28 -13.45
N ALA A 256 12.38 -14.90 -12.29
CA ALA A 256 12.55 -15.77 -11.13
C ALA A 256 11.20 -16.23 -10.52
N LYS A 257 10.24 -15.32 -10.33
CA LYS A 257 8.89 -15.65 -9.83
C LYS A 257 8.15 -16.62 -10.75
N ARG A 258 8.34 -16.52 -12.06
CA ARG A 258 7.72 -17.42 -13.06
C ARG A 258 8.35 -18.82 -13.08
N SER A 259 9.54 -19.00 -12.52
CA SER A 259 10.27 -20.28 -12.52
C SER A 259 10.08 -21.10 -11.23
N GLN A 260 9.45 -20.54 -10.17
CA GLN A 260 9.34 -21.14 -8.83
C GLN A 260 10.68 -21.66 -8.25
N LYS A 261 11.83 -21.13 -8.69
CA LYS A 261 13.15 -21.51 -8.16
C LYS A 261 13.78 -20.36 -7.37
N GLN A 262 14.42 -20.68 -6.25
CA GLN A 262 15.33 -19.76 -5.56
C GLN A 262 16.54 -19.50 -6.47
N HIS A 263 16.81 -18.22 -6.76
CA HIS A 263 17.99 -17.81 -7.53
C HIS A 263 19.05 -17.25 -6.59
N HIS A 264 20.28 -17.76 -6.70
CA HIS A 264 21.45 -17.23 -6.01
C HIS A 264 22.08 -16.15 -6.90
N VAL A 265 22.07 -14.88 -6.47
CA VAL A 265 22.66 -13.77 -7.22
C VAL A 265 23.96 -13.34 -6.55
N GLN A 266 25.09 -13.48 -7.25
CA GLN A 266 26.38 -12.96 -6.80
C GLN A 266 26.65 -11.59 -7.43
N LEU A 267 26.97 -10.60 -6.60
CA LEU A 267 27.40 -9.27 -7.03
C LEU A 267 28.92 -9.20 -6.94
N PHE A 268 29.60 -8.93 -8.06
CA PHE A 268 31.02 -8.65 -8.08
C PHE A 268 31.27 -7.14 -8.10
N HIS A 269 32.17 -6.69 -7.23
CA HIS A 269 32.60 -5.30 -7.15
C HIS A 269 33.98 -5.17 -7.79
N ASN A 270 34.06 -4.63 -9.00
CA ASN A 270 35.36 -4.26 -9.56
C ASN A 270 35.69 -2.83 -9.12
N GLY A 271 36.98 -2.55 -8.90
CA GLY A 271 37.53 -1.28 -8.41
C GLY A 271 37.29 -0.03 -9.27
N LEU A 272 36.31 -0.07 -10.19
CA LEU A 272 35.82 1.02 -11.04
C LEU A 272 34.36 1.40 -10.76
N GLY A 273 33.72 0.82 -9.73
CA GLY A 273 32.36 1.20 -9.30
C GLY A 273 31.21 0.68 -10.16
N LEU A 274 31.47 -0.31 -11.04
CA LEU A 274 30.45 -0.98 -11.85
C LEU A 274 30.16 -2.40 -11.31
N PHE A 275 28.87 -2.72 -11.13
CA PHE A 275 28.40 -4.06 -10.77
C PHE A 275 28.15 -4.88 -12.04
N TYR A 276 28.69 -6.10 -12.12
CA TYR A 276 28.29 -7.10 -13.12
C TYR A 276 27.73 -8.35 -12.42
N ILE A 277 26.64 -8.88 -12.97
CA ILE A 277 25.89 -10.04 -12.44
C ILE A 277 26.28 -11.28 -13.23
N GLN A 278 26.84 -12.29 -12.55
CA GLN A 278 27.00 -13.64 -13.11
C GLN A 278 25.90 -14.54 -12.53
N THR A 279 25.11 -15.17 -13.39
CA THR A 279 24.07 -16.13 -12.98
C THR A 279 24.63 -17.54 -13.05
N THR A 280 24.72 -18.24 -11.91
CA THR A 280 25.06 -19.66 -11.88
C THR A 280 23.80 -20.48 -11.63
N PHE A 281 23.48 -21.40 -12.54
CA PHE A 281 22.35 -22.32 -12.43
C PHE A 281 22.59 -23.33 -11.29
N CYS A 282 21.72 -23.36 -10.28
CA CYS A 282 21.64 -24.50 -9.36
C CYS A 282 20.42 -25.36 -9.75
N LEU A 283 20.67 -26.55 -10.28
CA LEU A 283 19.66 -27.60 -10.45
C LEU A 283 19.47 -28.29 -9.10
N GLN A 284 18.42 -27.96 -8.34
CA GLN A 284 17.98 -28.84 -7.27
C GLN A 284 17.20 -30.01 -7.89
N GLN A 285 17.86 -31.17 -7.95
CA GLN A 285 17.20 -32.46 -8.15
C GLN A 285 16.18 -32.69 -7.04
N ILE A 286 14.96 -33.02 -7.44
CA ILE A 286 13.96 -33.68 -6.61
C ILE A 286 14.47 -35.11 -6.38
N CYS A 287 14.82 -35.47 -5.15
CA CYS A 287 14.78 -36.86 -4.72
C CYS A 287 13.79 -36.99 -3.56
N ARG A 288 12.65 -37.62 -3.88
CA ARG A 288 11.64 -38.09 -2.93
C ARG A 288 12.21 -39.24 -2.11
N SER A 289 11.68 -39.33 -0.89
CA SER A 289 11.65 -40.48 0.02
C SER A 289 11.71 -41.87 -0.63
N GLY A 290 12.61 -42.70 -0.10
CA GLY A 290 12.57 -44.15 -0.04
C GLY A 290 13.26 -44.56 1.26
#